data_AF-A0A975DY82-F1
#
_entry.id   AF-A0A975DY82-F1
#
_cell.length_a   1.000
_cell.length_b   1.000
_cell.length_c   1.000
_cell.angle_alpha   90.00
_cell.angle_beta   90.00
_cell.angle_gamma   90.00
#
_symmetry.space_group_name_H-M   'P 1'
#
loop_
_entity.id
_entity.type
_entity.pdbx_description
1 polymer ?
#
loop_
_entity_poly.entity_id
_entity_poly.type
_entity_poly.pdbx_seq_one_letter_code
_entity_poly.pdbx_strand_id
1 'polypeptide(L)' 'MELKTARLTLLIDPNKKAAFERLCAERDLTASQVVRQMIRDYLEQHGVSYMPSGEDAPEPRAAAASPKARRRS' A
#
# COMPACT_ATOMS: atom_id res chain seq x y z
N MET A 1 6.82 5.70 13.96
CA MET A 1 5.73 5.10 13.17
C MET A 1 6.10 3.67 12.87
N GLU A 2 5.36 2.72 13.43
CA GLU A 2 5.54 1.30 13.10
C GLU A 2 5.16 1.07 11.65
N LEU A 3 6.15 0.73 10.82
CA LEU A 3 5.93 0.33 9.44
C LEU A 3 5.20 -1.02 9.45
N LYS A 4 3.87 -1.01 9.26
CA LYS A 4 3.07 -2.22 9.09
C LYS A 4 3.51 -2.91 7.79
N THR A 5 4.48 -3.80 7.90
CA THR A 5 5.02 -4.56 6.77
C THR A 5 4.33 -5.91 6.67
N ALA A 6 3.93 -6.30 5.46
CA ALA A 6 3.39 -7.61 5.17
C ALA A 6 4.35 -8.38 4.24
N ARG A 7 4.40 -9.71 4.38
CA ARG A 7 5.22 -10.58 3.51
C ARG A 7 4.36 -11.19 2.42
N LEU A 8 4.79 -11.02 1.16
CA LEU A 8 4.20 -11.65 -0.01
C LEU A 8 5.13 -12.77 -0.50
N THR A 9 4.64 -14.02 -0.55
CA THR A 9 5.40 -15.18 -1.03
C THR A 9 4.76 -15.69 -2.32
N LEU A 10 5.53 -15.77 -3.40
CA LEU A 10 5.10 -16.32 -4.69
C LEU A 10 5.94 -17.55 -5.05
N LEU A 11 5.29 -18.57 -5.60
CA LEU A 11 5.97 -19.70 -6.25
C LEU A 11 6.07 -19.41 -7.74
N ILE A 12 7.28 -19.42 -8.26
CA ILE A 12 7.56 -19.25 -9.69
C ILE A 12 8.58 -20.29 -10.14
N ASP A 13 8.61 -20.54 -11.46
CA ASP A 13 9.62 -21.38 -12.06
C ASP A 13 11.04 -20.86 -11.77
N PRO A 14 12.01 -21.75 -11.45
CA PRO A 14 13.37 -21.35 -11.11
C PRO A 14 14.11 -20.63 -12.24
N ASN A 15 13.88 -21.01 -13.51
CA ASN A 15 14.53 -20.36 -14.64
C ASN A 15 13.97 -18.95 -14.86
N LYS A 16 12.66 -18.76 -14.68
CA LYS A 16 12.03 -17.43 -14.71
C LYS A 16 12.56 -16.53 -13.60
N LYS A 17 12.71 -17.07 -12.37
CA LYS A 17 13.31 -16.34 -11.25
C LYS A 17 14.72 -15.85 -11.60
N ALA A 18 15.57 -16.75 -12.09
CA ALA A 18 16.94 -16.43 -12.46
C ALA A 18 17.02 -15.38 -13.58
N ALA A 19 16.18 -15.50 -14.61
CA ALA A 19 16.12 -14.52 -15.69
C ALA A 19 15.67 -13.14 -15.20
N PHE A 20 14.64 -13.10 -14.33
CA PHE A 20 14.15 -11.85 -13.74
C PHE A 20 15.18 -11.19 -12.84
N GLU A 21 15.87 -11.96 -11.98
CA GLU A 21 16.92 -11.44 -11.12
C GLU A 21 18.11 -10.87 -11.91
N ARG A 22 18.51 -11.53 -13.01
CA ARG A 22 19.55 -11.02 -13.92
C ARG A 22 19.15 -9.69 -14.55
N LEU A 23 17.94 -9.62 -15.11
CA LEU A 23 17.42 -8.38 -15.71
C LEU A 23 17.36 -7.22 -14.71
N CYS A 24 16.98 -7.51 -13.46
CA CYS A 24 16.98 -6.50 -12.40
C CYS A 24 18.40 -6.04 -12.07
N ALA A 25 19.35 -6.97 -11.95
CA ALA A 25 20.75 -6.67 -11.65
C ALA A 25 21.44 -5.85 -12.75
N GLU A 26 21.12 -6.08 -14.02
CA GLU A 26 21.60 -5.28 -15.16
C GLU A 26 21.18 -3.80 -15.10
N ARG A 27 20.17 -3.49 -14.29
CA ARG A 27 19.61 -2.14 -14.13
C ARG A 27 19.83 -1.57 -12.73
N ASP A 28 20.70 -2.19 -11.93
CA ASP A 28 20.97 -1.82 -10.54
C ASP A 28 19.72 -1.83 -9.65
N LEU A 29 18.75 -2.71 -9.94
CA LEU A 29 17.52 -2.87 -9.19
C LEU A 29 17.44 -4.25 -8.53
N THR A 30 16.71 -4.32 -7.41
CA THR A 30 16.34 -5.59 -6.79
C THR A 30 14.98 -6.07 -7.28
N ALA A 31 14.81 -7.39 -7.37
CA ALA A 31 13.53 -8.01 -7.76
C ALA A 31 12.35 -7.48 -6.91
N SER A 32 12.56 -7.28 -5.61
CA SER A 32 11.55 -6.73 -4.68
C SER A 32 11.12 -5.30 -5.02
N GLN A 33 12.05 -4.44 -5.49
CA GLN A 33 11.71 -3.08 -5.90
C GLN A 33 10.84 -3.10 -7.15
N VAL A 34 11.22 -3.91 -8.15
CA VAL A 34 10.48 -4.03 -9.41
C VAL A 34 9.08 -4.61 -9.17
N VAL A 35 8.96 -5.67 -8.38
CA VAL A 35 7.66 -6.27 -8.04
C VAL A 35 6.74 -5.28 -7.31
N ARG A 36 7.28 -4.48 -6.37
CA ARG A 36 6.49 -3.45 -5.69
C ARG A 36 5.99 -2.37 -6.64
N GLN A 37 6.81 -1.96 -7.61
CA GLN A 37 6.39 -1.00 -8.64
C GLN A 37 5.30 -1.62 -9.52
N MET A 38 5.50 -2.85 -10.00
CA MET A 38 4.51 -3.59 -10.79
C MET A 38 3.16 -3.70 -10.07
N ILE A 39 3.14 -3.93 -8.76
CA ILE A 39 1.90 -3.96 -7.97
C ILE A 39 1.20 -2.60 -7.98
N ARG A 40 1.93 -1.49 -7.79
CA ARG A 40 1.35 -0.14 -7.82
C ARG A 40 0.75 0.17 -9.19
N ASP A 41 1.54 0.00 -10.26
CA ASP A 41 1.09 0.24 -11.62
C ASP A 41 -0.14 -0.61 -11.97
N TYR A 42 -0.19 -1.86 -11.52
CA TYR A 42 -1.32 -2.75 -11.76
C TYR A 42 -2.59 -2.27 -11.05
N LEU A 43 -2.49 -1.81 -9.79
CA LEU A 43 -3.63 -1.25 -9.07
C LEU A 43 -4.15 0.02 -9.74
N GLU A 44 -3.25 0.90 -10.19
CA GLU A 44 -3.60 2.14 -10.89
C GLU A 44 -4.30 1.86 -12.22
N GLN A 45 -3.78 0.90 -13.01
CA GLN A 45 -4.38 0.48 -14.29
C GLN A 45 -5.80 -0.06 -14.12
N HIS A 46 -6.10 -0.67 -12.97
CA HIS A 46 -7.43 -1.20 -12.64
C HIS A 46 -8.30 -0.23 -11.83
N GLY A 47 -7.85 1.01 -11.60
CA GLY A 47 -8.61 2.03 -10.87
C GLY A 47 -8.80 1.75 -9.38
N VAL A 48 -7.94 0.92 -8.78
CA VAL A 48 -8.02 0.56 -7.37
C VAL A 48 -7.25 1.58 -6.53
N SER A 49 -7.97 2.35 -5.70
CA SER A 49 -7.35 3.28 -4.75
C SER A 49 -6.75 2.51 -3.57
N TYR A 50 -5.43 2.63 -3.38
CA TYR A 50 -4.70 2.01 -2.26
C TYR A 50 -4.33 3.08 -1.21
N MET A 51 -4.77 2.88 0.03
CA MET A 51 -4.28 3.66 1.18
C MET A 51 -3.19 2.86 1.92
N PRO A 52 -2.00 3.44 2.15
CA PRO A 52 -0.92 2.78 2.87
C PRO A 52 -1.30 2.53 4.32
N SER A 53 -0.97 1.34 4.81
CA SER A 53 -1.26 0.94 6.19
C SER A 53 -0.42 1.76 7.18
N GLY A 54 -1.02 2.78 7.79
CA GLY A 54 -0.33 3.71 8.69
C GLY A 54 -0.79 5.16 8.54
N GLU A 55 -1.42 5.50 7.42
CA GLU A 55 -2.22 6.71 7.29
C GLU A 55 -3.66 6.37 7.66
N ASP A 56 -4.04 6.70 8.89
CA ASP A 56 -5.46 6.78 9.24
C ASP A 56 -6.04 7.87 8.33
N ALA A 57 -7.00 7.51 7.47
CA ALA A 57 -7.79 8.51 6.76
C ALA A 57 -8.26 9.52 7.82
N PRO A 58 -8.12 10.84 7.60
CA PRO A 58 -8.55 11.80 8.61
C PRO A 58 -10.00 11.46 8.94
N GLU A 59 -10.24 11.00 10.17
CA GLU A 59 -11.58 10.76 10.67
C GLU A 59 -12.41 11.96 10.24
N PRO A 60 -13.57 11.77 9.58
CA PRO A 60 -14.41 12.90 9.24
C PRO A 60 -14.73 13.56 10.56
N ARG A 61 -14.04 14.66 10.86
CA ARG A 61 -14.19 15.42 12.09
C ARG A 61 -15.66 15.75 12.13
N ALA A 62 -16.38 14.98 12.97
CA ALA A 62 -17.82 15.01 13.03
C ALA A 62 -18.20 16.48 13.11
N ALA A 63 -18.97 16.89 12.09
CA ALA A 63 -19.44 18.23 11.91
C ALA A 63 -19.79 18.81 13.28
N ALA A 64 -19.24 20.00 13.55
CA ALA A 64 -19.56 20.80 14.71
C ALA A 64 -21.09 20.85 14.91
N ALA A 65 -21.62 19.99 15.78
CA ALA A 65 -22.99 20.08 16.26
C ALA A 65 -22.96 21.02 17.47
N SER A 66 -23.41 22.26 17.21
CA SER A 66 -23.58 23.38 18.13
C SER A 66 -24.25 23.01 19.47
N PRO A 67 -24.04 23.81 20.53
CA PRO A 67 -24.59 23.54 21.85
C PRO A 67 -26.09 23.84 21.86
N LYS A 68 -26.93 22.83 22.10
CA LYS A 68 -28.36 23.03 22.36
C LYS A 68 -28.67 22.78 23.83
N ALA A 69 -28.96 23.88 24.50
CA ALA A 69 -29.49 23.96 25.87
C ALA A 69 -30.65 22.99 26.14
N ARG A 70 -30.70 22.42 27.36
CA ARG A 70 -31.91 22.05 28.16
C ARG A 70 -31.45 21.36 29.46
N ARG A 71 -31.56 22.01 30.62
CA ARG A 71 -32.71 22.09 31.57
C ARG A 71 -32.73 20.95 32.61
N ARG A 72 -32.66 21.37 33.89
CA ARG A 72 -33.19 20.74 35.13
C ARG A 72 -32.48 19.44 35.58
N SER A 73 -32.11 19.26 36.84
CA SER A 73 -32.85 19.55 38.08
C SER A 73 -31.92 19.90 39.23
#